data_AF-A0A0B6Y2C5-F1
#
_entry.id   AF-A0A0B6Y2C5-F1
#
_cell.length_a   1.000
_cell.length_b   1.000
_cell.length_c   1.000
_cell.angle_alpha   90.00
_cell.angle_beta   90.00
_cell.angle_gamma   90.00
#
_symmetry.space_group_name_H-M   'P 1'
#
loop_
_entity.id
_entity.type
_entity.pdbx_description
1 polymer ?
#
loop_
_entity_poly.entity_id
_entity_poly.type
_entity_poly.pdbx_seq_one_letter_code
_entity_poly.pdbx_strand_id
1 'polypeptide(L)'
;PKSRSKKKTSADDTGNSAQMVNQDYVQRHIQMEYMCEWTNCRRCFSSSRLVFIHVFKQHLPKTAESSCQWTSCEKLIRKRWSLVSHVQDHHCSESAMRAAFQRRLASTQHQSSGSGPNPHQPMMYPPDAAMQAIRRFSIKQPYPEFAEQREGPVSKHIRLTAALILRNICHFSSLGRRLVRRHEQDL
;
A
#
# COMPACT_ATOMS: atom_id res chain seq x y z
N PRO A 1 -17.61 73.58 30.93
CA PRO A 1 -18.70 73.07 30.07
C PRO A 1 -18.13 72.41 28.78
N LYS A 2 -18.29 71.07 28.66
CA LYS A 2 -18.41 70.19 27.45
C LYS A 2 -17.55 70.54 26.20
N SER A 3 -16.80 69.67 25.48
CA SER A 3 -16.87 68.22 25.26
C SER A 3 -15.81 67.73 24.22
N ARG A 4 -15.38 66.46 24.36
CA ARG A 4 -15.12 65.39 23.33
C ARG A 4 -13.98 65.43 22.26
N SER A 5 -13.16 64.35 22.32
CA SER A 5 -12.87 63.33 21.27
C SER A 5 -11.48 63.24 20.58
N LYS A 6 -10.92 62.02 20.63
CA LYS A 6 -9.70 61.44 20.01
C LYS A 6 -9.99 60.70 18.69
N LYS A 7 -9.07 60.69 17.70
CA LYS A 7 -8.63 59.54 16.83
C LYS A 7 -7.59 60.04 15.78
N LYS A 8 -6.30 59.63 15.78
CA LYS A 8 -5.60 58.40 15.31
C LYS A 8 -5.42 58.25 13.78
N THR A 9 -4.15 58.43 13.36
CA THR A 9 -3.28 57.60 12.47
C THR A 9 -3.75 57.12 11.09
N SER A 10 -2.91 57.33 10.07
CA SER A 10 -2.86 56.54 8.83
C SER A 10 -1.40 56.34 8.41
N ALA A 11 -1.00 55.09 8.19
CA ALA A 11 0.25 54.68 7.55
C ALA A 11 0.06 53.29 6.89
N ASP A 12 0.70 53.16 5.73
CA ASP A 12 1.17 51.97 5.00
C ASP A 12 0.19 51.09 4.21
N ASP A 13 0.28 51.23 2.88
CA ASP A 13 -0.15 50.28 1.85
C ASP A 13 1.05 49.97 0.94
N THR A 14 1.85 48.96 1.29
CA THR A 14 2.75 48.29 0.32
C THR A 14 3.20 46.93 0.88
N GLY A 15 2.49 45.85 0.53
CA GLY A 15 2.95 44.51 0.90
C GLY A 15 1.94 43.38 0.66
N ASN A 16 1.61 43.06 -0.59
CA ASN A 16 0.75 41.89 -0.86
C ASN A 16 1.05 41.08 -2.14
N SER A 17 2.15 41.34 -2.85
CA SER A 17 2.41 40.69 -4.16
C SER A 17 3.19 39.37 -4.09
N ALA A 18 3.85 39.06 -2.96
CA ALA A 18 4.73 37.89 -2.83
C ALA A 18 4.01 36.59 -2.39
N GLN A 19 2.76 36.67 -1.89
CA GLN A 19 2.05 35.51 -1.35
C GLN A 19 1.29 34.71 -2.42
N MET A 20 0.85 35.33 -3.52
CA MET A 20 0.04 34.64 -4.55
C MET A 20 0.85 33.65 -5.42
N VAL A 21 2.15 33.88 -5.62
CA VAL A 21 3.01 33.01 -6.45
C VAL A 21 3.31 31.66 -5.77
N ASN A 22 3.25 31.60 -4.43
CA ASN A 22 3.52 30.38 -3.66
C ASN A 22 2.34 29.39 -3.69
N GLN A 23 1.10 29.90 -3.77
CA GLN A 23 -0.10 29.09 -3.73
C GLN A 23 -0.30 28.29 -5.03
N ASP A 24 0.02 28.87 -6.18
CA ASP A 24 0.02 28.16 -7.47
C ASP A 24 1.10 27.07 -7.56
N TYR A 25 2.26 27.28 -6.92
CA TYR A 25 3.34 26.29 -6.90
C TYR A 25 2.98 25.07 -6.04
N VAL A 26 2.47 25.30 -4.84
CA VAL A 26 1.99 24.25 -3.93
C VAL A 26 0.82 23.49 -4.56
N GLN A 27 -0.12 24.20 -5.20
CA GLN A 27 -1.27 23.58 -5.87
C GLN A 27 -0.85 22.70 -7.05
N ARG A 28 0.10 23.13 -7.88
CA ARG A 28 0.66 22.30 -8.97
C ARG A 28 1.38 21.06 -8.45
N HIS A 29 2.12 21.18 -7.34
CA HIS A 29 2.78 20.03 -6.71
C HIS A 29 1.77 19.03 -6.12
N ILE A 30 0.72 19.50 -5.45
CA ILE A 30 -0.38 18.66 -4.93
C ILE A 30 -1.17 18.00 -6.07
N GLN A 31 -1.44 18.73 -7.16
CA GLN A 31 -2.07 18.19 -8.37
C GLN A 31 -1.22 17.07 -8.99
N MET A 32 0.10 17.22 -8.97
CA MET A 32 1.01 16.20 -9.45
C MET A 32 1.16 15.01 -8.49
N GLU A 33 0.84 15.15 -7.20
CA GLU A 33 0.90 14.05 -6.23
C GLU A 33 -0.19 13.01 -6.52
N TYR A 34 -1.44 13.45 -6.68
CA TYR A 34 -2.60 12.59 -6.88
C TYR A 34 -3.00 12.50 -8.35
N MET A 35 -2.18 11.80 -9.13
CA MET A 35 -2.41 11.58 -10.56
C MET A 35 -2.85 10.15 -10.85
N CYS A 36 -3.86 10.02 -11.72
CA CYS A 36 -4.29 8.75 -12.28
C CYS A 36 -3.32 8.28 -13.37
N GLU A 37 -2.64 7.16 -13.12
CA GLU A 37 -1.75 6.51 -14.09
C GLU A 37 -2.43 5.30 -14.74
N TRP A 38 -3.76 5.34 -14.87
CA TRP A 38 -4.45 4.42 -15.76
C TRP A 38 -4.03 4.68 -17.20
N THR A 39 -3.97 3.63 -18.01
CA THR A 39 -3.58 3.73 -19.43
C THR A 39 -4.38 4.83 -20.12
N ASN A 40 -3.67 5.79 -20.73
CA ASN A 40 -4.22 6.96 -21.43
C ASN A 40 -5.08 7.94 -20.61
N CYS A 41 -4.99 7.96 -19.26
CA CYS A 41 -5.78 8.92 -18.46
C CYS A 41 -5.01 10.18 -18.02
N ARG A 42 -3.91 10.04 -17.27
CA ARG A 42 -3.08 11.14 -16.72
C ARG A 42 -3.84 12.30 -16.05
N ARG A 43 -5.03 12.06 -15.49
CA ARG A 43 -5.82 13.11 -14.81
C ARG A 43 -5.29 13.35 -13.40
N CYS A 44 -5.23 14.61 -12.99
CA CYS A 44 -4.75 15.04 -11.69
C CYS A 44 -5.90 15.44 -10.76
N PHE A 45 -5.74 15.20 -9.47
CA PHE A 45 -6.76 15.41 -8.46
C PHE A 45 -6.15 16.06 -7.20
N SER A 46 -6.99 16.52 -6.28
CA SER A 46 -6.55 17.12 -5.01
C SER A 46 -6.42 16.12 -3.86
N SER A 47 -6.88 14.87 -4.04
CA SER A 47 -6.83 13.83 -3.01
C SER A 47 -6.87 12.43 -3.63
N SER A 48 -6.23 11.47 -2.97
CA SER A 48 -6.24 10.05 -3.35
C SER A 48 -7.66 9.49 -3.53
N ARG A 49 -8.60 9.92 -2.68
CA ARG A 49 -10.00 9.45 -2.76
C ARG A 49 -10.71 9.91 -4.03
N LEU A 50 -10.40 11.10 -4.53
CA LEU A 50 -10.97 11.60 -5.79
C LEU A 50 -10.43 10.80 -6.98
N VAL A 51 -9.16 10.40 -6.94
CA VAL A 51 -8.60 9.50 -7.95
C VAL A 51 -9.33 8.17 -7.95
N PHE A 52 -9.58 7.58 -6.77
CA PHE A 52 -10.33 6.33 -6.66
C PHE A 52 -11.74 6.44 -7.25
N ILE A 53 -12.49 7.48 -6.89
CA ILE A 53 -13.84 7.72 -7.42
C ILE A 53 -13.81 7.85 -8.95
N HIS A 54 -12.82 8.57 -9.47
CA HIS A 54 -12.62 8.71 -10.90
C HIS A 54 -12.38 7.37 -11.59
N VAL A 55 -11.45 6.57 -11.08
CA VAL A 55 -11.10 5.25 -11.65
C VAL A 55 -12.30 4.30 -11.58
N PHE A 56 -13.01 4.27 -10.46
CA PHE A 56 -14.19 3.46 -10.27
C PHE A 56 -15.29 3.76 -11.31
N LYS A 57 -15.47 5.04 -11.66
CA LYS A 57 -16.50 5.48 -12.61
C LYS A 57 -16.09 5.37 -14.07
N GLN A 58 -14.83 5.64 -14.38
CA GLN A 58 -14.36 5.82 -15.76
C GLN A 58 -13.60 4.61 -16.32
N HIS A 59 -12.96 3.82 -15.46
CA HIS A 59 -12.04 2.76 -15.89
C HIS A 59 -12.50 1.36 -15.52
N LEU A 60 -13.25 1.19 -14.43
CA LEU A 60 -13.74 -0.12 -14.03
C LEU A 60 -15.01 -0.50 -14.82
N PRO A 61 -14.99 -1.56 -15.64
CA PRO A 61 -16.15 -1.97 -16.41
C PRO A 61 -17.29 -2.42 -15.51
N LYS A 62 -18.52 -2.09 -15.89
CA LYS A 62 -19.72 -2.37 -15.09
C LYS A 62 -20.11 -3.85 -15.10
N THR A 63 -19.87 -4.56 -16.20
CA THR A 63 -20.42 -5.91 -16.44
C THR A 63 -19.37 -6.98 -16.78
N ALA A 64 -18.18 -6.60 -17.21
CA ALA A 64 -17.14 -7.53 -17.66
C ALA A 64 -16.04 -7.73 -16.60
N GLU A 65 -15.49 -8.94 -16.56
CA GLU A 65 -14.22 -9.19 -15.88
C GLU A 65 -13.11 -8.54 -16.71
N SER A 66 -12.23 -7.78 -16.06
CA SER A 66 -11.14 -7.09 -16.74
C SER A 66 -9.88 -7.09 -15.90
N SER A 67 -8.76 -6.88 -16.57
CA SER A 67 -7.49 -6.68 -15.90
C SER A 67 -7.30 -5.23 -15.46
N CYS A 68 -6.44 -5.01 -14.47
CA CYS A 68 -5.98 -3.68 -14.14
C CYS A 68 -5.12 -3.14 -15.30
N GLN A 69 -5.34 -1.89 -15.70
CA GLN A 69 -4.54 -1.22 -16.75
C GLN A 69 -3.77 -0.02 -16.19
N TRP A 70 -3.45 -0.05 -14.89
CA TRP A 70 -2.53 0.91 -14.30
C TRP A 70 -1.12 0.70 -14.83
N THR A 71 -0.33 1.77 -14.96
CA THR A 71 1.06 1.67 -15.41
C THR A 71 1.85 0.69 -14.53
N SER A 72 2.53 -0.27 -15.17
CA SER A 72 3.33 -1.29 -14.50
C SER A 72 2.57 -2.15 -13.49
N CYS A 73 1.26 -2.33 -13.69
CA CYS A 73 0.46 -3.28 -12.93
C CYS A 73 0.26 -4.60 -13.69
N GLU A 74 0.02 -5.66 -12.93
CA GLU A 74 -0.20 -7.00 -13.42
C GLU A 74 -1.56 -7.15 -14.11
N LYS A 75 -1.52 -7.70 -15.34
CA LYS A 75 -2.70 -7.90 -16.20
C LYS A 75 -3.51 -9.16 -15.86
N LEU A 76 -3.71 -9.45 -14.58
CA LEU A 76 -4.62 -10.54 -14.18
C LEU A 76 -6.07 -10.10 -14.34
N ILE A 77 -6.86 -10.93 -15.00
CA ILE A 77 -8.31 -10.79 -15.10
C ILE A 77 -8.90 -11.06 -13.71
N ARG A 78 -9.64 -10.09 -13.19
CA ARG A 78 -10.25 -10.16 -11.86
C ARG A 78 -11.75 -9.88 -11.96
N LYS A 79 -12.52 -10.49 -11.06
CA LYS A 79 -13.93 -10.12 -10.85
C LYS A 79 -14.03 -8.66 -10.43
N ARG A 80 -15.15 -7.99 -10.76
CA ARG A 80 -15.35 -6.55 -10.53
C ARG A 80 -14.96 -6.10 -9.12
N TRP A 81 -15.52 -6.71 -8.07
CA TRP A 81 -15.22 -6.31 -6.69
C TRP A 81 -13.77 -6.58 -6.29
N SER A 82 -13.16 -7.66 -6.79
CA SER A 82 -11.73 -7.91 -6.59
C SER A 82 -10.87 -6.84 -7.26
N LEU A 83 -11.25 -6.39 -8.45
CA LEU A 83 -10.56 -5.30 -9.15
C LEU A 83 -10.72 -3.96 -8.41
N VAL A 84 -11.90 -3.69 -7.86
CA VAL A 84 -12.17 -2.48 -7.05
C VAL A 84 -11.25 -2.46 -5.83
N SER A 85 -11.22 -3.53 -5.02
CA SER A 85 -10.35 -3.61 -3.84
C SER A 85 -8.87 -3.54 -4.23
N HIS A 86 -8.46 -4.25 -5.27
CA HIS A 86 -7.08 -4.19 -5.77
C HIS A 86 -6.65 -2.76 -6.12
N VAL A 87 -7.47 -2.02 -6.89
CA VAL A 87 -7.18 -0.64 -7.27
C VAL A 87 -7.16 0.29 -6.06
N GLN A 88 -8.06 0.08 -5.10
CA GLN A 88 -8.11 0.86 -3.88
C GLN A 88 -6.82 0.71 -3.05
N ASP A 89 -6.36 -0.52 -2.86
CA ASP A 89 -5.26 -0.83 -1.96
C ASP A 89 -3.88 -0.58 -2.61
N HIS A 90 -3.73 -0.96 -3.89
CA HIS A 90 -2.42 -0.93 -4.57
C HIS A 90 -2.15 0.34 -5.37
N HIS A 91 -3.18 1.08 -5.75
CA HIS A 91 -3.01 2.26 -6.61
C HIS A 91 -3.54 3.53 -5.98
N CYS A 92 -4.71 3.48 -5.34
CA CYS A 92 -5.37 4.64 -4.74
C CYS A 92 -5.15 4.80 -3.23
N SER A 93 -4.19 4.06 -2.65
CA SER A 93 -3.71 4.30 -1.30
C SER A 93 -2.76 5.50 -1.27
N GLU A 94 -2.71 6.23 -0.14
CA GLU A 94 -1.83 7.39 -0.02
C GLU A 94 -0.35 7.04 -0.23
N SER A 95 0.08 5.88 0.26
CA SER A 95 1.44 5.37 0.08
C SER A 95 1.76 5.09 -1.39
N ALA A 96 0.82 4.51 -2.14
CA ALA A 96 0.97 4.26 -3.57
C ALA A 96 1.05 5.55 -4.39
N MET A 97 0.20 6.54 -4.08
CA MET A 97 0.21 7.85 -4.75
C MET A 97 1.49 8.62 -4.47
N ARG A 98 1.97 8.64 -3.23
CA ARG A 98 3.26 9.25 -2.86
C ARG A 98 4.44 8.57 -3.56
N ALA A 99 4.45 7.23 -3.61
CA ALA A 99 5.48 6.49 -4.33
C ALA A 99 5.47 6.82 -5.83
N ALA A 100 4.29 6.94 -6.44
CA ALA A 100 4.15 7.34 -7.83
C ALA A 100 4.67 8.77 -8.08
N PHE A 101 4.37 9.71 -7.17
CA PHE A 101 4.89 11.06 -7.22
C PHE A 101 6.41 11.13 -7.14
N GLN A 102 7.01 10.40 -6.20
CA GLN A 102 8.47 10.33 -6.06
C GLN A 102 9.15 9.79 -7.33
N ARG A 103 8.58 8.75 -7.96
CA ARG A 103 9.09 8.23 -9.24
C ARG A 103 9.11 9.30 -10.33
N ARG A 104 8.08 10.15 -10.40
CA ARG A 104 8.00 11.25 -11.39
C ARG A 104 9.05 12.31 -11.14
N LEU A 105 9.24 12.73 -9.89
CA LEU A 105 10.29 13.69 -9.53
C LEU A 105 11.69 13.18 -9.90
N ALA A 106 11.98 11.91 -9.60
CA ALA A 106 13.25 11.28 -9.97
C ALA A 106 13.45 11.23 -11.50
N SER A 107 12.39 11.00 -12.28
CA SER A 107 12.45 10.99 -13.75
C SER A 107 12.67 12.37 -14.37
N THR A 108 12.19 13.45 -13.74
CA THR A 108 12.41 14.83 -14.19
C THR A 108 13.85 15.29 -13.94
N GLN A 109 14.48 14.82 -12.86
CA GLN A 109 15.86 15.19 -12.51
C GLN A 109 16.91 14.55 -13.44
N HIS A 110 16.57 13.45 -14.13
CA HIS A 110 17.49 12.74 -15.03
C HIS A 110 17.52 13.27 -16.47
N GLN A 111 16.78 14.35 -16.79
CA GLN A 111 16.73 14.93 -18.15
C GLN A 111 17.74 16.05 -18.42
N SER A 112 18.61 16.39 -17.46
CA SER A 112 19.69 17.38 -17.64
C SER A 112 21.10 16.81 -17.76
N SER A 113 21.27 15.48 -17.77
CA SER A 113 22.54 14.84 -18.15
C SER A 113 22.27 13.79 -19.21
N GLY A 114 22.60 14.13 -20.45
CA GLY A 114 22.59 13.21 -21.58
C GLY A 114 23.38 11.95 -21.24
N SER A 115 22.69 10.82 -21.19
CA SER A 115 23.29 9.51 -21.38
C SER A 115 22.37 8.74 -22.34
N GLY A 116 22.96 8.32 -23.45
CA GLY A 116 22.28 7.59 -24.52
C GLY A 116 21.72 6.24 -24.06
N PRO A 117 21.12 5.47 -24.99
CA PRO A 117 20.52 4.18 -24.66
C PRO A 117 21.62 3.24 -24.17
N ASN A 118 21.59 2.93 -22.88
CA ASN A 118 22.53 2.01 -22.27
C ASN A 118 22.35 0.62 -22.93
N PRO A 119 23.39 0.05 -23.57
CA PRO A 119 23.31 -1.29 -24.12
C PRO A 119 23.07 -2.26 -22.96
N HIS A 120 22.27 -3.30 -23.22
CA HIS A 120 21.98 -4.42 -22.32
C HIS A 120 23.21 -4.77 -21.47
N GLN A 121 23.25 -4.28 -20.23
CA GLN A 121 24.07 -4.91 -19.20
C GLN A 121 23.43 -6.29 -18.97
N PRO A 122 24.20 -7.38 -19.00
CA PRO A 122 23.68 -8.68 -18.59
C PRO A 122 23.00 -8.47 -17.24
N MET A 123 21.71 -8.79 -17.14
CA MET A 123 20.96 -8.67 -15.89
C MET A 123 21.57 -9.59 -14.86
N MET A 124 22.62 -9.10 -14.19
CA MET A 124 23.22 -9.70 -13.02
C MET A 124 22.29 -9.30 -11.89
N TYR A 125 21.18 -10.03 -11.82
CA TYR A 125 20.25 -9.92 -10.72
C TYR A 125 21.04 -10.18 -9.42
N PRO A 126 20.93 -9.30 -8.41
CA PRO A 126 21.44 -9.61 -7.08
C PRO A 126 20.96 -11.01 -6.68
N PRO A 127 21.75 -11.81 -5.96
CA PRO A 127 21.37 -13.18 -5.60
C PRO A 127 20.03 -13.25 -4.83
N ASP A 128 19.65 -12.16 -4.15
CA ASP A 128 18.37 -12.02 -3.45
C ASP A 128 17.23 -11.49 -4.34
N ALA A 129 17.44 -11.21 -5.63
CA ALA A 129 16.41 -10.64 -6.50
C ALA A 129 15.23 -11.58 -6.71
N ALA A 130 15.49 -12.88 -6.87
CA ALA A 130 14.44 -13.89 -6.96
C ALA A 130 13.63 -13.96 -5.66
N MET A 131 14.31 -13.98 -4.51
CA MET A 131 13.67 -13.99 -3.18
C MET A 131 12.92 -12.68 -2.87
N GLN A 132 13.42 -11.53 -3.34
CA GLN A 132 12.73 -10.24 -3.24
C GLN A 132 11.49 -10.19 -4.13
N ALA A 133 11.54 -10.75 -5.33
CA ALA A 133 10.36 -10.89 -6.19
C ALA A 133 9.32 -11.80 -5.53
N ILE A 134 9.73 -12.98 -5.02
CA ILE A 134 8.84 -13.91 -4.31
C ILE A 134 8.16 -13.22 -3.11
N ARG A 135 8.90 -12.49 -2.28
CA ARG A 135 8.34 -11.77 -1.12
C ARG A 135 7.36 -10.66 -1.50
N ARG A 136 7.56 -10.00 -2.65
CA ARG A 136 6.67 -8.95 -3.17
C ARG A 136 5.36 -9.52 -3.74
N PHE A 137 5.41 -10.70 -4.35
CA PHE A 137 4.25 -11.33 -4.99
C PHE A 137 3.50 -12.33 -4.09
N SER A 138 4.15 -12.83 -3.03
CA SER A 138 3.55 -13.77 -2.08
C SER A 138 2.87 -13.04 -0.91
N ILE A 139 1.78 -12.31 -1.18
CA ILE A 139 0.93 -11.69 -0.15
C ILE A 139 0.01 -12.72 0.53
N LYS A 140 -0.12 -13.92 -0.05
CA LYS A 140 -0.77 -15.07 0.59
C LYS A 140 0.17 -16.26 0.50
N GLN A 141 0.60 -16.76 1.67
CA GLN A 141 1.19 -18.10 1.70
C GLN A 141 0.21 -19.07 1.02
N PRO A 142 0.65 -19.97 0.13
CA PRO A 142 -0.24 -20.83 -0.64
C PRO A 142 -1.06 -21.83 0.19
N TYR A 143 -0.95 -21.79 1.52
CA TYR A 143 -1.61 -22.69 2.44
C TYR A 143 -1.83 -22.01 3.80
N PRO A 144 -2.87 -21.18 3.98
CA PRO A 144 -3.23 -20.64 5.29
C PRO A 144 -3.57 -21.75 6.31
N GLU A 145 -3.87 -22.97 5.86
CA GLU A 145 -4.07 -24.15 6.71
C GLU A 145 -2.75 -24.78 7.23
N PHE A 146 -1.64 -24.59 6.53
CA PHE A 146 -0.30 -25.04 6.97
C PHE A 146 0.56 -23.90 7.51
N ALA A 147 0.08 -22.66 7.41
CA ALA A 147 0.62 -21.54 8.16
C ALA A 147 0.24 -21.75 9.63
N GLU A 148 1.01 -22.63 10.29
CA GLU A 148 1.04 -22.80 11.74
C GLU A 148 0.84 -21.42 12.35
N GLN A 149 -0.32 -21.23 13.01
CA GLN A 149 -0.71 -19.98 13.67
C GLN A 149 0.57 -19.40 14.27
N ARG A 150 0.91 -18.12 14.00
CA ARG A 150 2.11 -17.48 14.55
C ARG A 150 2.00 -17.45 16.08
N GLU A 151 2.30 -18.58 16.68
CA GLU A 151 2.26 -18.83 18.09
C GLU A 151 3.48 -18.16 18.68
N GLY A 152 3.23 -17.28 19.64
CA GLY A 152 4.30 -16.69 20.41
C GLY A 152 5.15 -17.78 21.07
N PRO A 153 6.40 -17.46 21.46
CA PRO A 153 7.31 -18.42 22.10
C PRO A 153 6.69 -19.12 23.32
N VAL A 154 5.79 -18.44 24.02
CA VAL A 154 5.04 -18.98 25.16
C VAL A 154 4.07 -20.09 24.74
N SER A 155 3.24 -19.87 23.72
CA SER A 155 2.27 -20.86 23.24
C SER A 155 2.95 -22.14 22.76
N LYS A 156 4.07 -22.00 22.05
CA LYS A 156 4.89 -23.14 21.61
C LYS A 156 5.40 -23.97 22.79
N HIS A 157 5.92 -23.31 23.82
CA HIS A 157 6.38 -23.99 25.03
C HIS A 157 5.24 -24.71 25.74
N ILE A 158 4.06 -24.09 25.85
CA ILE A 158 2.88 -24.71 26.48
C ILE A 158 2.46 -25.99 25.74
N ARG A 159 2.36 -25.95 24.40
CA ARG A 159 1.99 -27.14 23.61
C ARG A 159 3.01 -28.25 23.72
N LEU A 160 4.30 -27.92 23.62
CA LEU A 160 5.37 -28.89 23.75
C LEU A 160 5.35 -29.55 25.13
N THR A 161 5.24 -28.75 26.19
CA THR A 161 5.17 -29.24 27.57
C THR A 161 3.93 -30.13 27.77
N ALA A 162 2.75 -29.73 27.28
CA ALA A 162 1.55 -30.53 27.34
C ALA A 162 1.70 -31.88 26.61
N ALA A 163 2.29 -31.87 25.41
CA ALA A 163 2.53 -33.09 24.62
C ALA A 163 3.48 -34.06 25.33
N LEU A 164 4.55 -33.55 25.95
CA LEU A 164 5.50 -34.36 26.71
C LEU A 164 4.87 -34.97 27.97
N ILE A 165 4.05 -34.20 28.69
CA ILE A 165 3.30 -34.69 29.86
C ILE A 165 2.33 -35.79 29.43
N LEU A 166 1.53 -35.56 28.39
CA LEU A 166 0.59 -36.55 27.85
C LEU A 166 1.32 -37.81 27.38
N ARG A 167 2.48 -37.68 26.73
CA ARG A 167 3.33 -38.81 26.34
C ARG A 167 3.80 -39.62 27.54
N ASN A 168 4.27 -38.97 28.60
CA ASN A 168 4.67 -39.65 29.83
C ASN A 168 3.50 -40.38 30.50
N ILE A 169 2.33 -39.73 30.61
CA ILE A 169 1.11 -40.35 31.14
C ILE A 169 0.71 -41.57 30.32
N CYS A 170 0.72 -41.43 28.99
CA CYS A 170 0.42 -42.53 28.07
C CYS A 170 1.50 -43.61 28.08
N HIS A 171 2.73 -43.35 28.49
CA HIS A 171 3.77 -44.37 28.60
C HIS A 171 3.63 -45.19 29.89
N PHE A 172 3.43 -44.52 31.02
CA PHE A 172 3.51 -45.15 32.35
C PHE A 172 2.15 -45.51 32.97
N SER A 173 1.03 -44.97 32.48
CA SER A 173 -0.30 -45.23 33.05
C SER A 173 -1.26 -45.85 32.03
N SER A 174 -1.72 -47.07 32.31
CA SER A 174 -2.74 -47.78 31.52
C SER A 174 -4.11 -47.10 31.60
N LEU A 175 -4.49 -46.58 32.78
CA LEU A 175 -5.70 -45.79 32.96
C LEU A 175 -5.61 -44.47 32.19
N GLY A 176 -4.46 -43.79 32.27
CA GLY A 176 -4.19 -42.54 31.54
C GLY A 176 -4.32 -42.71 30.03
N ARG A 177 -3.71 -43.76 29.46
CA ARG A 177 -3.88 -44.11 28.02
C ARG A 177 -5.35 -44.23 27.62
N ARG A 178 -6.16 -44.93 28.41
CA ARG A 178 -7.57 -45.17 28.09
C ARG A 178 -8.39 -43.88 28.13
N LEU A 179 -8.10 -42.97 29.06
CA LEU A 179 -8.77 -41.67 29.16
C LEU A 179 -8.40 -40.77 27.98
N VAL A 180 -7.12 -40.69 27.61
CA VAL A 180 -6.67 -39.90 26.45
C VAL A 180 -7.33 -40.39 25.16
N ARG A 181 -7.35 -41.71 24.92
CA ARG A 181 -7.99 -42.31 23.73
C ARG A 181 -9.47 -42.02 23.57
N ARG A 182 -10.20 -41.76 24.67
CA ARG A 182 -11.61 -41.38 24.59
C ARG A 182 -11.79 -40.03 23.90
N HIS A 183 -10.86 -39.11 24.14
CA HIS A 183 -10.89 -37.75 23.59
C HIS A 183 -10.25 -37.64 22.20
N GLU A 184 -9.62 -38.69 21.69
CA GLU A 184 -9.10 -38.73 20.31
C GLU A 184 -10.22 -38.74 19.26
N GLN A 185 -11.45 -39.13 19.62
CA GLN A 185 -12.60 -39.14 18.71
C GLN A 185 -13.24 -37.74 18.51
N ASP A 186 -12.92 -36.80 19.41
CA ASP A 186 -13.50 -35.45 19.44
C ASP A 186 -12.58 -34.39 18.78
N LEU A 187 -11.43 -34.80 18.24
CA LEU A 187 -10.37 -33.97 17.62
C LEU A 187 -10.35 -34.11 16.10
#